data_AF-I4AJI4-F1
#
_entry.id   AF-I4AJI4-F1
#
_cell.length_a   1.000
_cell.length_b   1.000
_cell.length_c   1.000
_cell.angle_alpha   90.00
_cell.angle_beta   90.00
_cell.angle_gamma   90.00
#
_symmetry.space_group_name_H-M   'P 1'
#
loop_
_entity.id
_entity.type
_entity.pdbx_description
1 polymer ?
#
loop_
_entity_poly.entity_id
_entity_poly.type
_entity_poly.pdbx_seq_one_letter_code
_entity_poly.pdbx_strand_id
1 'polypeptide(L)' 'MSKSIFTFVNVLLLSITLMGFSVDSTTTLYQKNAVHQQIDEDACKYGQCKATAASTGNRCKHCVSNSGDSYCYQH' A
#
# COMPACT_ATOMS: atom_id res chain seq x y z
N MET A 1 14.15 13.19 -49.81
CA MET A 1 13.10 13.49 -48.82
C MET A 1 12.79 12.22 -48.03
N SER A 2 13.60 11.90 -47.03
CA SER A 2 13.62 10.58 -46.36
C SER A 2 13.60 10.67 -44.83
N LYS A 3 13.30 11.86 -44.29
CA LYS A 3 13.36 12.13 -42.85
C LYS A 3 12.02 11.94 -42.12
N SER A 4 10.92 11.75 -42.83
CA SER A 4 9.59 11.57 -42.21
C SER A 4 9.31 10.15 -41.75
N ILE A 5 10.00 9.12 -42.26
CA ILE A 5 9.67 7.72 -41.95
C ILE A 5 10.23 7.29 -40.59
N PHE A 6 11.39 7.84 -40.18
CA PHE A 6 12.03 7.50 -38.89
C PHE A 6 11.31 8.07 -37.66
N THR A 7 10.44 9.08 -37.85
CA THR A 7 9.72 9.71 -36.74
C THR A 7 8.43 8.98 -36.38
N PHE A 8 7.87 8.16 -37.28
CA PHE A 8 6.63 7.40 -36.99
C PHE A 8 6.87 6.09 -36.22
N VAL A 9 8.08 5.53 -36.29
CA VAL A 9 8.42 4.29 -35.56
C VAL A 9 8.63 4.54 -34.06
N ASN A 10 9.04 5.76 -33.68
CA ASN A 10 9.30 6.14 -32.28
C ASN A 10 8.07 6.68 -31.52
N VAL A 11 6.92 6.90 -32.19
CA VAL A 11 5.70 7.43 -31.55
C VAL A 11 4.69 6.31 -31.23
N LEU A 12 4.88 5.09 -31.72
CA LEU A 12 3.93 3.98 -31.54
C LEU A 12 4.27 3.03 -30.37
N LEU A 13 5.40 3.22 -29.68
CA LEU A 13 5.88 2.31 -28.62
C LEU A 13 5.75 2.87 -27.19
N LEU A 14 5.01 3.97 -27.01
CA LEU A 14 4.85 4.64 -25.72
C LEU A 14 3.38 4.68 -25.24
N SER A 15 2.62 3.60 -25.45
CA SER A 15 1.34 3.38 -24.76
C SER A 15 1.60 2.70 -23.42
N ILE A 16 2.03 3.54 -22.50
CA ILE A 16 2.20 3.32 -21.06
C ILE A 16 0.99 2.55 -20.51
N THR A 17 1.27 1.39 -19.91
CA THR A 17 0.33 0.59 -19.14
C THR A 17 -0.17 1.39 -17.94
N LEU A 18 -1.41 1.87 -18.00
CA LEU A 18 -2.16 2.29 -16.82
C LEU A 18 -2.52 1.05 -16.01
N MET A 19 -1.69 0.68 -15.04
CA MET A 19 -2.13 -0.19 -13.95
C MET A 19 -3.08 0.63 -13.07
N GLY A 20 -4.33 0.19 -12.98
CA GLY A 20 -5.37 0.84 -12.19
C GLY A 20 -5.01 0.86 -10.70
N PHE A 21 -5.09 2.03 -10.09
CA PHE A 21 -5.11 2.17 -8.64
C PHE A 21 -6.52 1.80 -8.16
N SER A 22 -6.66 0.63 -7.53
CA SER A 22 -7.85 0.34 -6.72
C SER A 22 -7.77 1.21 -5.46
N VAL A 23 -8.50 2.33 -5.47
CA VAL A 23 -8.74 3.14 -4.27
C VAL A 23 -9.76 2.39 -3.41
N ASP A 24 -9.29 1.75 -2.34
CA ASP A 24 -10.18 1.29 -1.26
C ASP A 24 -10.62 2.52 -0.45
N SER A 25 -11.80 3.06 -0.77
CA SER A 25 -12.43 4.12 0.02
C SER A 25 -13.24 3.51 1.15
N THR A 26 -12.59 3.06 2.22
CA THR A 26 -13.26 2.83 3.50
C THR A 26 -13.15 4.10 4.36
N THR A 27 -14.04 5.05 4.10
CA THR A 27 -14.27 6.18 5.01
C THR A 27 -15.05 5.69 6.22
N THR A 28 -14.35 5.22 7.25
CA THR A 28 -14.93 5.18 8.61
C THR A 28 -14.53 6.46 9.32
N LEU A 29 -15.46 7.41 9.38
CA LEU A 29 -15.38 8.53 10.30
C LEU A 29 -15.40 7.95 11.73
N TYR A 30 -14.24 7.85 12.37
CA TYR A 30 -14.19 7.75 13.83
C TYR A 30 -13.10 8.67 14.38
N GLN A 31 -13.57 9.85 14.79
CA GLN A 31 -12.78 10.91 15.40
C GLN A 31 -12.50 10.56 16.87
N LYS A 32 -11.20 10.65 17.23
CA LYS A 32 -10.60 10.80 18.57
C LYS A 32 -11.14 9.92 19.69
N ASN A 33 -10.26 9.08 20.24
CA ASN A 33 -9.74 9.30 21.59
C ASN A 33 -8.39 8.59 21.74
N ALA A 34 -7.39 9.33 22.21
CA ALA A 34 -6.17 8.74 22.75
C ALA A 34 -6.58 8.00 24.03
N VAL A 35 -6.47 6.66 24.02
CA VAL A 35 -6.18 5.74 25.14
C VAL A 35 -6.46 4.32 24.63
N HIS A 36 -5.44 3.47 24.74
CA HIS A 36 -5.46 2.01 24.53
C HIS A 36 -5.53 1.47 23.10
N GLN A 37 -4.33 1.10 22.62
CA GLN A 37 -4.08 0.12 21.55
C GLN A 37 -4.55 -1.29 21.98
N GLN A 38 -5.84 -1.49 22.08
CA GLN A 38 -6.48 -2.79 22.17
C GLN A 38 -7.79 -2.55 21.41
N ILE A 39 -8.14 -3.20 20.31
CA ILE A 39 -8.26 -4.63 20.08
C ILE A 39 -8.41 -4.72 18.55
N ASP A 40 -7.47 -5.37 17.87
CA ASP A 40 -7.72 -5.92 16.52
C ASP A 40 -6.77 -7.09 16.26
N GLU A 41 -6.29 -7.75 17.32
CA GLU A 41 -5.52 -8.99 17.18
C GLU A 41 -6.41 -10.13 16.65
N ASP A 42 -7.73 -10.02 16.81
CA ASP A 42 -8.70 -11.02 16.33
C ASP A 42 -8.88 -11.04 14.80
N ALA A 43 -8.43 -10.02 14.07
CA ALA A 43 -8.52 -10.01 12.61
C ALA A 43 -7.37 -10.78 11.92
N CYS A 44 -6.22 -10.94 12.60
CA CYS A 44 -5.01 -11.44 11.97
C CYS A 44 -4.63 -12.84 12.44
N LYS A 45 -4.65 -13.82 11.52
CA LYS A 45 -4.31 -15.23 11.78
C LYS A 45 -2.97 -15.45 12.51
N TYR A 46 -1.97 -14.62 12.24
CA TYR A 46 -0.61 -14.75 12.80
C TYR A 46 -0.15 -13.53 13.60
N GLY A 47 -1.04 -12.55 13.82
CA GLY A 47 -0.73 -11.28 14.47
C GLY A 47 -0.56 -10.10 13.51
N GLN A 48 -0.42 -8.90 14.09
CA GLN A 48 -0.32 -7.63 13.37
C GLN A 48 1.13 -7.13 13.34
N CYS A 49 1.50 -6.46 12.25
CA CYS A 49 2.81 -5.83 12.08
C CYS A 49 3.17 -4.89 13.24
N LYS A 50 4.43 -4.96 13.69
CA LYS A 50 4.96 -4.14 14.78
C LYS A 50 5.62 -2.83 14.32
N ALA A 51 5.72 -2.59 13.01
CA ALA A 51 6.32 -1.37 12.48
C ALA A 51 5.49 -0.14 12.85
N THR A 52 6.16 0.96 13.17
CA THR A 52 5.53 2.25 13.49
C THR A 52 6.08 3.31 12.54
N ALA A 53 5.20 4.03 11.87
CA ALA A 53 5.60 5.08 10.94
C ALA A 53 6.23 6.25 11.70
N ALA A 54 7.49 6.58 11.39
CA ALA A 54 8.22 7.63 12.10
C ALA A 54 7.58 9.02 11.98
N SER A 55 6.93 9.31 10.86
CA SER A 55 6.30 10.61 10.59
C SER A 55 5.00 10.85 11.36
N THR A 56 4.26 9.78 11.68
CA THR A 56 2.91 9.89 12.27
C THR A 56 2.80 9.20 13.63
N GLY A 57 3.76 8.36 14.01
CA GLY A 57 3.71 7.54 15.22
C GLY A 57 2.67 6.41 15.16
N ASN A 58 2.00 6.22 14.01
CA ASN A 58 0.97 5.21 13.87
C ASN A 58 1.57 3.84 13.57
N ARG A 59 1.10 2.81 14.29
CA ARG A 59 1.48 1.41 14.05
C ARG A 59 0.82 0.89 12.78
N CYS A 60 1.58 0.13 12.00
CA CYS A 60 1.09 -0.56 10.82
C CYS A 60 -0.07 -1.50 11.18
N LYS A 61 -1.14 -1.45 10.38
CA LYS A 61 -2.34 -2.28 10.57
C LYS A 61 -2.38 -3.54 9.71
N HIS A 62 -1.34 -3.80 8.93
CA HIS A 62 -1.26 -5.03 8.14
C HIS A 62 -0.98 -6.24 9.03
N CYS A 63 -1.62 -7.37 8.72
CA CYS A 63 -1.31 -8.66 9.32
C CYS A 63 0.07 -9.17 8.86
N VAL A 64 0.74 -9.94 9.71
CA VAL A 64 1.94 -10.69 9.34
C VAL A 64 1.53 -11.97 8.58
N SER A 65 2.36 -12.39 7.63
CA SER A 65 2.00 -13.47 6.72
C SER A 65 2.27 -14.86 7.29
N ASN A 66 3.22 -14.99 8.23
CA ASN A 66 3.58 -16.26 8.83
C ASN A 66 3.62 -16.17 10.36
N SER A 67 3.48 -17.33 11.01
CA SER A 67 3.67 -17.44 12.44
C SER A 67 5.11 -17.12 12.82
N GLY A 68 5.29 -16.25 13.81
CA GLY A 68 6.61 -15.83 14.30
C GLY A 68 7.16 -14.57 13.64
N ASP A 69 6.56 -14.13 12.52
CA ASP A 69 6.94 -12.87 11.89
C ASP A 69 6.50 -11.68 12.75
N SER A 70 7.35 -10.67 12.84
CA SER A 70 7.05 -9.42 13.55
C SER A 70 6.61 -8.29 12.62
N TYR A 71 6.83 -8.44 11.31
CA TYR A 71 6.58 -7.41 10.32
C TYR A 71 5.82 -7.99 9.11
N CYS A 72 5.07 -7.15 8.41
CA CYS A 72 4.34 -7.55 7.20
C CYS A 72 5.25 -7.40 5.98
N TYR A 73 4.85 -7.89 4.81
CA TYR A 73 5.67 -7.83 3.59
C TYR A 73 6.12 -6.42 3.13
N GLN A 74 5.56 -5.35 3.71
CA GLN A 74 5.92 -3.95 3.40
C GLN A 74 6.96 -3.37 4.36
N HIS A 75 7.31 -4.08 5.44
CA HIS A 75 8.23 -3.63 6.49
C HIS A 75 9.24 -4.72 6.84
#